data_AF-A0A962BWW4-F1
#
_entry.id   AF-A0A962BWW4-F1
#
_cell.length_a   1.000
_cell.length_b   1.000
_cell.length_c   1.000
_cell.angle_alpha   90.00
_cell.angle_beta   90.00
_cell.angle_gamma   90.00
#
_symmetry.space_group_name_H-M   'P 1'
#
loop_
_entity.id
_entity.type
_entity.pdbx_description
1 polymer ?
#
loop_
_entity_poly.entity_id
_entity_poly.type
_entity_poly.pdbx_seq_one_letter_code
_entity_poly.pdbx_strand_id
1 'polypeptide(L)'
;MTNDIDYNQFPDKRGHFGRYGGSFVAETLVAPLQELVAAWERYRVDPEFIAELDADLKHYVGRPSPIYHAERLSRDVGGAQILLKREDLN
;
A
#
# COMPACT_ATOMS: atom_id res chain seq x y z
N MET A 1 14.36 19.16 -20.30
CA MET A 1 13.17 18.32 -20.57
C MET A 1 13.07 17.35 -19.41
N THR A 2 12.19 17.59 -18.45
CA THR A 2 11.86 16.60 -17.43
C THR A 2 11.08 15.51 -18.13
N ASN A 3 11.66 14.31 -18.18
CA ASN A 3 10.96 13.14 -18.68
C ASN A 3 9.91 12.78 -17.62
N ASP A 4 8.63 13.03 -17.89
CA ASP A 4 7.57 12.69 -16.94
C ASP A 4 7.56 11.17 -16.72
N ILE A 5 7.66 10.78 -15.45
CA ILE A 5 7.63 9.37 -15.05
C ILE A 5 6.15 8.96 -14.94
N ASP A 6 5.71 8.01 -15.75
CA ASP A 6 4.39 7.39 -15.60
C ASP A 6 4.45 6.34 -14.48
N TYR A 7 4.04 6.75 -13.28
CA TYR A 7 4.06 5.88 -12.10
C TYR A 7 3.11 4.68 -12.20
N ASN A 8 2.14 4.69 -13.14
CA ASN A 8 1.24 3.56 -13.34
C ASN A 8 1.90 2.37 -14.04
N GLN A 9 3.09 2.56 -14.61
CA GLN A 9 3.85 1.49 -15.28
C GLN A 9 4.71 0.68 -14.30
N PHE A 10 4.69 1.02 -13.01
CA PHE A 10 5.48 0.35 -11.99
C PHE A 10 4.62 -0.44 -10.99
N PRO A 11 5.15 -1.54 -10.43
CA PRO A 11 6.38 -2.22 -10.88
C PRO A 11 6.20 -2.82 -12.28
N ASP A 12 7.31 -3.09 -12.97
CA ASP A 12 7.25 -3.88 -14.21
C ASP A 12 6.78 -5.31 -13.94
N LYS A 13 6.56 -6.11 -14.99
CA LYS A 13 6.10 -7.51 -14.87
C LYS A 13 7.08 -8.42 -14.10
N ARG A 14 8.32 -7.98 -13.90
CA ARG A 14 9.36 -8.69 -13.14
C ARG A 14 9.48 -8.17 -11.71
N GLY A 15 8.61 -7.26 -11.29
CA GLY A 15 8.60 -6.67 -9.95
C GLY A 15 9.59 -5.51 -9.76
N HIS A 16 10.15 -4.94 -10.83
CA HIS A 16 11.13 -3.87 -10.72
C HIS A 16 10.51 -2.47 -10.79
N PHE A 17 10.96 -1.60 -9.90
CA PHE A 17 10.84 -0.15 -9.97
C PHE A 17 12.13 0.42 -10.55
N GLY A 18 12.25 0.43 -11.88
CA GLY A 18 13.49 0.75 -12.58
C GLY A 18 14.58 -0.26 -12.25
N ARG A 19 15.65 0.16 -11.57
CA ARG A 19 16.75 -0.75 -11.16
C ARG A 19 16.51 -1.45 -9.82
N TYR A 20 15.45 -1.11 -9.10
CA TYR A 20 15.19 -1.60 -7.75
C TYR A 20 14.02 -2.59 -7.74
N GLY A 21 13.88 -3.38 -6.68
CA GLY A 21 12.84 -4.41 -6.58
C GLY A 21 13.28 -5.72 -7.21
N GLY A 22 12.35 -6.41 -7.87
CA GLY A 22 12.56 -7.76 -8.40
C GLY A 22 12.45 -8.85 -7.33
N SER A 23 12.69 -10.09 -7.74
CA SER A 23 12.69 -11.26 -6.86
C SER A 23 14.05 -11.96 -6.94
N PHE A 24 14.88 -11.73 -5.92
CA PHE A 24 16.21 -12.31 -5.78
C PHE A 24 16.20 -13.30 -4.61
N VAL A 25 15.56 -14.45 -4.84
CA VAL A 25 15.32 -15.49 -3.82
C VAL A 25 15.98 -16.81 -4.21
N ALA A 26 16.07 -17.74 -3.26
CA ALA A 26 16.49 -19.10 -3.54
C ALA A 26 15.52 -19.80 -4.52
N GLU A 27 16.04 -20.71 -5.34
CA GLU A 27 15.25 -21.45 -6.34
C GLU A 27 14.03 -22.17 -5.72
N THR A 28 14.19 -22.68 -4.51
CA THR A 28 13.13 -23.34 -3.74
C THR A 28 11.94 -22.44 -3.41
N LEU A 29 12.10 -21.11 -3.50
CA LEU A 29 11.04 -20.13 -3.25
C LEU A 29 10.36 -19.64 -4.54
N VAL A 30 10.87 -19.99 -5.71
CA VAL A 30 10.33 -19.51 -6.99
C VAL A 30 8.89 -20.00 -7.18
N ALA A 31 8.64 -21.30 -7.01
CA ALA A 31 7.30 -21.86 -7.23
C ALA A 31 6.25 -21.33 -6.23
N PRO A 32 6.50 -21.29 -4.90
CA PRO A 32 5.57 -20.69 -3.96
C PRO A 32 5.26 -19.20 -4.23
N LEU A 33 6.26 -18.43 -4.67
CA LEU A 33 6.02 -17.02 -5.02
C LEU A 33 5.19 -16.87 -6.29
N GLN A 34 5.37 -17.74 -7.29
CA GLN A 34 4.52 -17.74 -8.48
C GLN A 34 3.06 -18.07 -8.15
N GLU A 35 2.84 -19.03 -7.26
CA GLU A 35 1.51 -19.37 -6.75
C GLU A 35 0.87 -18.19 -6.02
N LEU A 36 1.61 -17.54 -5.13
CA LEU A 36 1.14 -16.34 -4.42
C LEU A 36 0.77 -15.20 -5.37
N VAL A 37 1.61 -14.93 -6.39
CA VAL A 37 1.31 -13.91 -7.40
C VAL A 37 0.04 -14.24 -8.17
N ALA A 38 -0.14 -15.50 -8.58
CA ALA A 38 -1.34 -15.94 -9.28
C ALA A 38 -2.60 -15.77 -8.40
N ALA A 39 -2.52 -16.12 -7.12
CA ALA A 39 -3.60 -15.91 -6.16
C ALA A 39 -3.90 -14.42 -5.98
N TRP A 40 -2.88 -13.58 -5.81
CA TRP A 40 -3.05 -12.13 -5.67
C TRP A 40 -3.74 -11.51 -6.90
N GLU A 41 -3.29 -11.84 -8.11
CA GLU A 41 -3.90 -11.31 -9.35
C GLU A 41 -5.37 -11.67 -9.48
N ARG A 42 -5.76 -12.86 -9.01
CA ARG A 42 -7.16 -13.29 -8.94
C ARG A 42 -7.94 -12.50 -7.88
N TYR A 43 -7.48 -12.52 -6.64
CA TYR A 43 -8.28 -12.03 -5.50
C TYR A 43 -8.30 -10.51 -5.37
N ARG A 44 -7.29 -9.78 -5.89
CA ARG A 44 -7.25 -8.31 -5.82
C ARG A 44 -8.40 -7.62 -6.57
N VAL A 45 -9.09 -8.33 -7.47
CA VAL A 45 -10.25 -7.85 -8.23
C VAL A 45 -11.52 -8.67 -7.96
N ASP A 46 -11.45 -9.67 -7.08
CA ASP A 46 -12.58 -10.53 -6.74
C ASP A 46 -13.52 -9.76 -5.78
N PRO A 47 -14.78 -9.49 -6.19
CA PRO A 47 -15.70 -8.72 -5.37
C PRO A 47 -16.04 -9.38 -4.03
N GLU A 48 -16.03 -10.72 -3.94
CA GLU A 48 -16.32 -11.41 -2.68
C GLU A 48 -15.17 -11.22 -1.69
N PHE A 49 -13.93 -11.38 -2.16
CA PHE A 49 -12.73 -11.15 -1.34
C PHE A 49 -12.60 -9.69 -0.89
N ILE A 50 -12.88 -8.73 -1.78
CA ILE A 50 -12.84 -7.31 -1.44
C ILE A 50 -13.90 -6.98 -0.39
N ALA A 51 -15.12 -7.52 -0.53
CA ALA A 51 -16.19 -7.28 0.44
C ALA A 51 -15.87 -7.86 1.82
N GLU A 52 -15.27 -9.04 1.88
CA GLU A 52 -14.81 -9.66 3.13
C GLU A 52 -13.70 -8.81 3.77
N LEU A 53 -12.68 -8.43 3.00
CA LEU A 53 -11.59 -7.58 3.47
C LEU A 53 -12.12 -6.23 4.00
N ASP A 54 -13.03 -5.58 3.28
CA ASP A 54 -13.64 -4.31 3.69
C ASP A 54 -14.45 -4.46 4.99
N ALA A 55 -15.14 -5.58 5.17
CA ALA A 55 -15.86 -5.88 6.40
C ALA A 55 -14.89 -6.03 7.57
N ASP A 56 -13.78 -6.76 7.41
CA ASP A 56 -12.74 -6.90 8.44
C ASP A 56 -12.06 -5.57 8.75
N LEU A 57 -11.68 -4.82 7.71
CA LEU A 57 -11.09 -3.49 7.88
C LEU A 57 -12.00 -2.57 8.69
N LYS A 58 -13.31 -2.63 8.48
CA LYS A 58 -14.28 -1.78 9.19
C LYS A 58 -14.63 -2.28 10.59
N HIS A 59 -14.95 -3.57 10.72
CA HIS A 59 -15.57 -4.13 11.92
C HIS A 59 -14.59 -4.76 12.89
N TYR A 60 -13.41 -5.15 12.42
CA TYR A 60 -12.35 -5.74 13.23
C TYR A 60 -11.19 -4.77 13.44
N VAL A 61 -10.63 -4.21 12.36
CA VAL A 61 -9.47 -3.29 12.41
C VAL A 61 -9.87 -1.86 12.80
N GLY A 62 -11.11 -1.43 12.55
CA GLY A 62 -11.59 -0.10 12.94
C GLY A 62 -11.29 1.03 11.94
N ARG A 63 -11.13 0.70 10.66
CA ARG A 63 -10.98 1.68 9.57
C ARG A 63 -12.32 2.34 9.19
N PRO A 64 -12.31 3.56 8.61
CA PRO A 64 -11.13 4.38 8.30
C PRO A 64 -10.54 5.05 9.53
N SER A 65 -9.22 5.06 9.62
CA SER A 65 -8.51 5.87 10.62
C SER A 65 -8.75 7.37 10.38
N PRO A 66 -8.97 8.17 11.43
CA PRO A 66 -9.22 9.60 11.29
C PRO A 66 -7.98 10.37 10.83
N ILE A 67 -8.21 11.52 10.19
CA ILE A 67 -7.20 12.55 9.99
C ILE A 67 -7.30 13.53 11.16
N TYR A 68 -6.26 13.64 11.97
CA TYR A 68 -6.23 14.50 13.14
C TYR A 68 -5.40 15.76 12.87
N HIS A 69 -5.97 16.94 13.09
CA HIS A 69 -5.21 18.19 13.04
C HIS A 69 -4.46 18.42 14.35
N ALA A 70 -3.13 18.34 14.28
CA ALA A 70 -2.24 18.51 15.43
C ALA A 70 -1.99 20.00 15.71
N GLU A 71 -3.01 20.74 16.14
CA GLU A 71 -2.99 22.21 16.28
C GLU A 71 -1.80 22.76 17.08
N ARG A 72 -1.42 22.07 18.17
CA ARG A 72 -0.27 22.47 18.99
C ARG A 72 1.03 22.41 18.18
N LEU A 73 1.25 21.30 17.48
CA LEU A 73 2.42 21.10 16.64
C LEU A 73 2.42 22.07 15.45
N SER A 74 1.26 22.33 14.84
CA SER A 74 1.12 23.34 13.78
C SER A 74 1.56 24.73 14.26
N ARG A 75 1.17 25.12 15.49
CA ARG A 75 1.62 26.39 16.10
C ARG A 75 3.13 26.40 16.36
N ASP A 76 3.67 25.32 16.90
CA ASP A 76 5.10 25.22 17.25
C ASP A 76 5.99 25.27 15.99
N VAL A 77 5.54 24.71 14.87
CA VAL A 77 6.24 24.78 13.56
C VAL A 77 6.11 26.17 12.91
N GLY A 78 5.10 26.97 13.29
CA GLY A 78 4.97 28.37 12.89
C GLY A 78 4.60 28.62 11.43
N GLY A 79 4.05 27.63 10.72
CA GLY A 79 3.64 27.79 9.32
C GLY A 79 2.74 26.68 8.80
N ALA A 80 3.31 25.50 8.52
CA ALA A 80 2.56 24.37 7.98
C ALA A 80 1.46 23.88 8.94
N GLN A 81 0.33 23.44 8.37
CA GLN A 81 -0.70 22.72 9.12
C GLN A 81 -0.33 21.24 9.16
N ILE A 82 -0.19 20.67 10.36
CA ILE A 82 0.21 19.28 10.54
C ILE A 82 -1.02 18.40 10.74
N LEU A 83 -1.28 17.54 9.75
CA LEU A 83 -2.36 16.55 9.76
C LEU A 83 -1.77 15.15 9.95
N LEU A 84 -2.23 14.44 10.98
CA LEU A 84 -1.79 13.08 11.27
C LEU A 84 -2.83 12.08 10.75
N LYS A 85 -2.41 11.17 9.85
CA LYS A 85 -3.18 9.97 9.50
C LYS A 85 -3.03 8.98 10.65
N ARG A 86 -4.09 8.78 11.44
CA ARG A 86 -4.04 8.04 12.71
C ARG A 86 -4.06 6.52 12.55
N GLU A 87 -3.13 5.97 11.76
CA GLU A 87 -2.97 4.51 11.62
C GLU A 87 -2.55 3.83 12.95
N ASP A 88 -2.11 4.62 13.94
CA ASP A 88 -1.85 4.17 15.31
C ASP A 88 -3.10 3.69 16.08
N LEU A 89 -4.30 3.94 15.52
CA LEU A 89 -5.58 3.55 16.09
C LEU A 89 -6.16 2.24 15.52
N ASN A 90 -5.43 1.59 14.61
CA ASN A 90 -5.79 0.27 14.06
C ASN A 90 -5.50 -0.86 15.06
#